data_AF-A0A2M7QYS1-F1
#
_entry.id   AF-A0A2M7QYS1-F1
#
_cell.length_a   1.000
_cell.length_b   1.000
_cell.length_c   1.000
_cell.angle_alpha   90.00
_cell.angle_beta   90.00
_cell.angle_gamma   90.00
#
_symmetry.space_group_name_H-M   'P 1'
#
loop_
_entity.id
_entity.type
_entity.pdbx_description
1 polymer ?
#
loop_
_entity_poly.entity_id
_entity_poly.type
_entity_poly.pdbx_seq_one_letter_code
_entity_poly.pdbx_strand_id
1 'polypeptide(L)'
;MLKKILFLLISLSLSHKTFAADQPHFTIILNQVRGEECCDAGSVANFRSQLEKLAELNLPAQFALRTDALENPEFVSLAKEYPQFNYGALLEITPELATQADVIYKGKPDQW
;
A
#
# COMPACT_ATOMS: atom_id res chain seq x y z
N MET A 1 -48.44 29.40 -22.08
CA MET A 1 -47.02 29.68 -21.84
C MET A 1 -46.68 29.83 -20.37
N LEU A 2 -47.42 30.62 -19.59
CA LEU A 2 -47.14 30.91 -18.17
C LEU A 2 -47.04 29.66 -17.25
N LYS A 3 -47.91 28.65 -17.42
CA LYS A 3 -47.85 27.39 -16.66
C LYS A 3 -46.57 26.57 -16.88
N LYS A 4 -45.99 26.61 -18.09
CA LYS A 4 -44.75 25.89 -18.40
C LYS A 4 -43.53 26.58 -17.78
N ILE A 5 -43.55 27.91 -17.71
CA ILE A 5 -42.52 28.73 -17.05
C ILE A 5 -42.55 28.53 -15.54
N LEU A 6 -43.75 28.48 -14.95
CA LEU A 6 -43.92 28.23 -13.51
C LEU A 6 -43.41 26.83 -13.10
N PHE A 7 -43.68 25.81 -13.92
CA PHE A 7 -43.18 24.45 -13.67
C PHE A 7 -41.65 24.37 -13.76
N LEU A 8 -41.04 25.10 -14.71
CA LEU A 8 -39.59 25.19 -14.85
C LEU A 8 -38.94 25.88 -13.62
N LEU A 9 -39.52 26.99 -13.15
CA LEU A 9 -39.05 27.71 -11.96
C LEU A 9 -39.14 26.87 -10.68
N ILE A 10 -40.16 26.04 -10.54
CA ILE A 10 -40.29 25.12 -9.40
C ILE A 10 -39.19 24.05 -9.45
N SER A 11 -38.88 23.49 -10.63
CA SER A 11 -37.82 22.49 -10.78
C SER A 11 -36.40 23.03 -10.51
N LEU A 12 -36.16 24.32 -10.71
CA LEU A 12 -34.87 24.99 -10.42
C LEU A 12 -34.69 25.35 -8.93
N SER A 13 -35.77 25.31 -8.14
CA SER A 13 -35.74 25.62 -6.69
C SER A 13 -35.44 24.40 -5.81
N LEU A 14 -35.39 23.20 -6.39
CA LEU A 14 -34.85 22.02 -5.74
C LEU A 14 -33.33 22.11 -5.72
N SER A 15 -32.81 22.89 -4.78
CA SER A 15 -31.39 22.87 -4.42
C SER A 15 -31.04 21.45 -3.97
N HIS A 16 -30.49 20.66 -4.87
CA HIS A 16 -29.79 19.43 -4.50
C HIS A 16 -28.64 19.84 -3.59
N LYS A 17 -28.85 19.76 -2.27
CA LYS A 17 -27.75 19.78 -1.32
C LYS A 17 -26.98 18.48 -1.57
N THR A 18 -26.02 18.54 -2.50
CA THR A 18 -24.97 17.55 -2.57
C THR A 18 -24.17 17.72 -1.28
N PHE A 19 -24.61 17.04 -0.23
CA PHE A 19 -23.74 16.77 0.90
C PHE A 19 -22.64 15.88 0.34
N ALA A 20 -21.43 16.43 0.20
CA ALA A 20 -20.25 15.59 0.23
C ALA A 20 -20.37 14.81 1.54
N ALA A 21 -20.67 13.50 1.45
CA ALA A 21 -20.65 12.66 2.63
C ALA A 21 -19.25 12.80 3.21
N ASP A 22 -19.17 13.21 4.48
CA ASP A 22 -17.94 13.25 5.24
C ASP A 22 -17.44 11.80 5.31
N GLN A 23 -16.61 11.42 4.33
CA GLN A 23 -16.07 10.07 4.22
C GLN A 23 -15.08 9.95 5.38
N PRO A 24 -15.14 8.87 6.19
CA PRO A 24 -14.19 8.70 7.27
C PRO A 24 -12.78 8.78 6.69
N HIS A 25 -12.04 9.83 7.06
CA HIS A 25 -10.64 9.97 6.73
C HIS A 25 -9.89 8.87 7.47
N PHE A 26 -9.22 8.00 6.74
CA PHE A 26 -8.34 6.99 7.32
C PHE A 26 -6.93 7.17 6.78
N THR A 27 -5.95 7.01 7.66
CA THR A 27 -4.53 6.99 7.34
C THR A 27 -4.04 5.57 7.51
N ILE A 28 -3.37 5.02 6.49
CA ILE A 28 -2.67 3.74 6.57
C ILE A 28 -1.17 4.04 6.60
N ILE A 29 -0.46 3.45 7.57
CA ILE A 29 0.99 3.51 7.65
C ILE A 29 1.53 2.14 7.24
N LEU A 30 2.15 2.07 6.06
CA LEU A 30 2.72 0.83 5.54
C LEU A 30 4.24 0.84 5.72
N ASN A 31 4.75 -0.09 6.51
CA ASN A 31 6.18 -0.36 6.62
C ASN A 31 6.58 -1.28 5.46
N GLN A 32 7.36 -0.75 4.51
CA GLN A 32 7.82 -1.56 3.39
C GLN A 32 8.93 -2.52 3.83
N VAL A 33 8.80 -3.77 3.42
CA VAL A 33 9.78 -4.83 3.67
C VAL A 33 10.30 -5.29 2.33
N ARG A 34 11.49 -4.81 1.96
CA ARG A 34 12.21 -5.26 0.77
C ARG A 34 12.94 -6.56 1.08
N GLY A 35 13.04 -7.47 0.12
CA GLY A 35 13.89 -8.65 0.23
C GLY A 35 15.35 -8.28 -0.02
N GLU A 36 16.15 -9.28 -0.35
CA GLU A 36 17.60 -9.11 -0.52
C GLU A 36 18.00 -8.84 -1.98
N GLU A 37 17.02 -8.71 -2.88
CA GLU A 37 17.29 -8.19 -4.22
C GLU A 37 17.81 -6.74 -4.12
N CYS A 38 18.29 -6.22 -5.24
CA CYS A 38 18.90 -4.90 -5.39
C CYS A 38 18.10 -3.72 -4.78
N CYS A 39 18.66 -2.52 -4.97
CA CYS A 39 17.85 -1.31 -5.05
C CYS A 39 17.27 -0.94 -3.68
N ASP A 40 18.19 -0.60 -2.78
CA ASP A 40 18.02 -0.59 -1.33
C ASP A 40 17.51 -1.94 -0.79
N ALA A 41 18.36 -2.95 -0.93
CA ALA A 41 18.12 -4.27 -0.36
C ALA A 41 17.72 -4.16 1.12
N GLY A 42 16.68 -4.91 1.47
CA GLY A 42 16.27 -5.08 2.85
C GLY A 42 17.19 -6.03 3.62
N SER A 43 16.78 -6.34 4.84
CA SER A 43 17.52 -7.24 5.72
C SER A 43 16.57 -7.97 6.66
N VAL A 44 16.72 -9.28 6.75
CA VAL A 44 16.00 -10.14 7.70
C VAL A 44 16.21 -9.63 9.13
N ALA A 45 17.43 -9.21 9.49
CA ALA A 45 17.76 -8.70 10.82
C ALA A 45 17.03 -7.39 11.13
N ASN A 46 17.00 -6.45 10.17
CA ASN A 46 16.29 -5.19 10.35
C ASN A 46 14.77 -5.39 10.43
N PHE A 47 14.22 -6.32 9.64
CA PHE A 47 12.80 -6.66 9.72
C PHE A 47 12.45 -7.28 11.07
N ARG A 48 13.26 -8.24 11.55
CA ARG A 48 13.13 -8.82 12.90
C ARG A 48 13.14 -7.74 13.99
N SER A 49 14.12 -6.83 13.95
CA SER A 49 14.24 -5.77 14.94
C SER A 49 13.01 -4.83 14.95
N GLN A 50 12.45 -4.52 13.79
CA GLN A 50 11.20 -3.73 13.70
C GLN A 50 10.02 -4.48 14.34
N LEU A 51 9.84 -5.76 14.02
CA LEU A 51 8.78 -6.59 14.58
C LEU A 51 8.88 -6.69 16.11
N GLU A 52 10.08 -6.99 16.62
CA GLU A 52 10.38 -7.09 18.05
C GLU A 52 10.06 -5.78 18.77
N LYS A 53 10.53 -4.64 18.23
CA LYS A 53 10.32 -3.34 18.86
C LYS A 53 8.84 -2.94 18.87
N LEU A 54 8.12 -3.18 17.78
CA LEU A 54 6.69 -2.87 17.69
C LEU A 54 5.88 -3.77 18.65
N ALA A 55 6.25 -5.03 18.78
CA ALA A 55 5.60 -5.97 19.70
C ALA A 55 5.87 -5.59 21.16
N GLU A 56 7.10 -5.25 21.51
CA GLU A 56 7.49 -4.76 22.84
C GLU A 56 6.67 -3.52 23.26
N LEU A 57 6.46 -2.60 22.33
CA LEU A 57 5.70 -1.37 22.56
C LEU A 57 4.18 -1.55 22.42
N ASN A 58 3.71 -2.75 22.08
CA ASN A 58 2.31 -3.06 21.79
C ASN A 58 1.67 -2.08 20.78
N LEU A 59 2.42 -1.73 19.73
CA LEU A 59 1.98 -0.80 18.68
C LEU A 59 1.40 -1.57 17.49
N PRO A 60 0.22 -1.18 16.97
CA PRO A 60 -0.30 -1.78 15.75
C PRO A 60 0.56 -1.36 14.56
N ALA A 61 0.81 -2.30 13.65
CA ALA A 61 1.59 -2.05 12.45
C ALA A 61 1.00 -2.78 11.24
N GLN A 62 1.26 -2.21 10.06
CA GLN A 62 1.01 -2.85 8.79
C GLN A 62 2.34 -2.94 8.02
N PHE A 63 2.60 -4.07 7.40
CA PHE A 63 3.79 -4.33 6.60
C PHE A 63 3.39 -4.68 5.17
N ALA A 64 4.14 -4.17 4.21
CA ALA A 64 4.00 -4.50 2.80
C ALA A 64 5.29 -5.16 2.31
N LEU A 65 5.24 -6.47 2.06
CA LEU A 65 6.39 -7.28 1.69
C LEU A 65 6.56 -7.28 0.16
N ARG A 66 7.73 -6.86 -0.33
CA ARG A 66 8.09 -6.91 -1.75
C ARG A 66 8.13 -8.36 -2.23
N THR A 67 7.96 -8.58 -3.54
CA THR A 67 7.95 -9.92 -4.15
C THR A 67 9.13 -10.79 -3.73
N ASP A 68 10.35 -10.26 -3.77
CA ASP A 68 11.56 -10.97 -3.34
C ASP A 68 11.57 -11.32 -1.84
N ALA A 69 10.98 -10.47 -0.98
CA ALA A 69 10.77 -10.80 0.44
C ALA A 69 9.72 -11.91 0.63
N LEU A 70 8.68 -11.94 -0.21
CA LEU A 70 7.64 -12.97 -0.18
C LEU A 70 8.17 -14.34 -0.66
N GLU A 71 9.17 -14.34 -1.53
CA GLU A 71 9.84 -15.55 -2.01
C GLU A 71 10.91 -16.05 -1.05
N ASN A 72 11.43 -15.18 -0.18
CA ASN A 72 12.43 -15.55 0.82
C ASN A 72 11.78 -16.19 2.07
N PRO A 73 12.11 -17.46 2.39
CA PRO A 73 11.47 -18.19 3.49
C PRO A 73 11.76 -17.60 4.87
N GLU A 74 12.88 -16.89 5.06
CA GLU A 74 13.22 -16.28 6.35
C GLU A 74 12.31 -15.10 6.69
N PHE A 75 12.05 -14.22 5.71
CA PHE A 75 11.10 -13.12 5.86
C PHE A 75 9.69 -13.65 6.12
N VAL A 76 9.26 -14.68 5.39
CA VAL A 76 7.93 -15.28 5.56
C VAL A 76 7.81 -15.98 6.91
N SER A 77 8.85 -16.68 7.38
CA SER A 77 8.87 -17.29 8.72
C SER A 77 8.73 -16.23 9.81
N LEU A 78 9.52 -15.16 9.70
CA LEU A 78 9.45 -14.02 10.61
C LEU A 78 8.06 -13.38 10.66
N ALA A 79 7.42 -13.13 9.52
CA ALA A 79 6.07 -12.57 9.50
C ALA A 79 5.05 -13.49 10.21
N LYS A 80 5.20 -14.81 10.08
CA LYS A 80 4.34 -15.80 10.75
C LYS A 80 4.56 -15.89 12.25
N GLU A 81 5.75 -15.56 12.75
CA GLU A 81 6.05 -15.48 14.19
C GLU A 81 5.29 -14.32 14.87
N TYR A 82 4.87 -13.30 14.11
CA TYR A 82 4.20 -12.08 14.61
C TYR A 82 2.80 -11.88 14.00
N PRO A 83 1.85 -12.82 14.17
CA PRO A 83 0.54 -12.80 13.50
C PRO A 83 -0.39 -11.66 13.94
N GLN A 84 -0.03 -10.90 14.98
CA GLN A 84 -0.78 -9.73 15.43
C GLN A 84 -0.67 -8.52 14.49
N PHE A 85 0.32 -8.49 13.61
CA PHE A 85 0.47 -7.42 12.61
C PHE A 85 -0.23 -7.79 11.30
N ASN A 86 -0.55 -6.77 10.50
CA ASN A 86 -1.14 -6.99 9.19
C ASN A 86 -0.05 -7.03 8.12
N TYR A 87 -0.13 -8.02 7.22
CA TYR A 87 0.81 -8.21 6.14
C TYR A 87 0.10 -8.16 4.79
N GLY A 88 0.67 -7.42 3.84
CA GLY A 88 0.24 -7.37 2.45
C GLY A 88 1.42 -7.55 1.50
N ALA A 89 1.11 -7.82 0.23
CA ALA A 89 2.11 -7.82 -0.82
C ALA A 89 2.37 -6.39 -1.34
N LEU A 90 3.63 -6.08 -1.60
CA LEU A 90 4.09 -4.88 -2.29
C LEU A 90 4.60 -5.29 -3.67
N LEU A 91 3.90 -4.88 -4.72
CA LEU A 91 4.37 -5.06 -6.09
C LEU A 91 5.23 -3.86 -6.48
N GLU A 92 6.53 -3.95 -6.21
CA GLU A 92 7.55 -3.01 -6.70
C GLU A 92 8.27 -3.65 -7.88
N ILE A 93 8.50 -2.89 -8.95
CA ILE A 93 9.22 -3.40 -10.13
C ILE A 93 10.72 -3.40 -9.84
N THR A 94 11.28 -4.59 -9.74
CA THR A 94 12.71 -4.88 -9.57
C THR A 94 13.33 -5.38 -10.89
N PRO A 95 14.66 -5.45 -11.04
CA PRO A 95 15.27 -5.92 -12.28
C PRO A 95 14.94 -7.36 -12.58
N GLU A 96 14.92 -8.19 -11.55
CA GLU A 96 14.53 -9.58 -11.71
C GLU A 96 13.07 -9.68 -12.15
N LEU A 97 12.16 -8.97 -11.49
CA LEU A 97 10.74 -8.98 -11.87
C LEU A 97 10.51 -8.43 -13.29
N ALA A 98 11.21 -7.36 -13.67
CA ALA A 98 11.13 -6.81 -15.02
C ALA A 98 11.66 -7.80 -16.07
N THR A 99 12.78 -8.48 -15.76
CA THR A 99 13.37 -9.50 -16.63
C THR A 99 12.43 -10.69 -16.79
N GLN A 100 11.85 -11.19 -15.69
CA GLN A 100 10.88 -12.30 -15.70
C GLN A 100 9.60 -11.93 -16.46
N ALA A 101 9.24 -10.64 -16.49
CA ALA A 101 8.10 -10.13 -17.24
C ALA A 101 8.41 -9.78 -18.70
N ASP A 102 9.60 -10.11 -19.21
CA ASP A 102 10.09 -9.75 -20.55
C ASP A 102 10.06 -8.22 -20.83
N VAL A 103 10.15 -7.41 -19.76
CA VAL A 103 10.19 -5.95 -19.86
C VAL A 103 11.64 -5.49 -19.89
N ILE A 104 12.04 -4.86 -20.99
CA ILE A 104 13.37 -4.25 -21.12
C ILE A 104 13.44 -3.02 -20.22
N TYR A 105 14.04 -3.18 -19.05
CA TYR A 105 14.37 -2.06 -18.16
C TYR A 105 15.49 -1.22 -18.78
N LYS A 106 15.24 0.08 -18.96
CA LYS A 106 16.20 1.03 -19.54
C LYS A 106 16.99 1.81 -18.48
N GLY A 107 16.63 1.69 -17.21
CA GLY A 107 17.39 2.28 -16.12
C GLY A 107 18.70 1.53 -15.89
N LYS A 108 19.67 2.19 -15.27
CA LYS A 108 20.91 1.49 -14.87
C LYS A 108 20.67 0.73 -13.57
N PRO A 109 21.32 -0.44 -13.37
CA PRO A 109 21.17 -1.22 -12.14
C PRO A 109 21.56 -0.47 -10.85
N ASP A 110 22.45 0.52 -10.96
CA ASP A 110 22.91 1.39 -9.87
C ASP A 110 22.09 2.68 -9.72
N GLN A 111 21.05 2.87 -10.55
CA GLN A 111 20.20 4.07 -10.59
C GLN A 111 18.73 3.73 -10.32
N TRP A 112 18.52 2.76 -9.45
CA TRP A 112 17.21 2.41 -8.93
C TRP A 112 16.87 3.23 -7.69
#